data_AF-A0A3M1D049-F1
#
_entry.id   AF-A0A3M1D049-F1
#
_cell.length_a   1.000
_cell.length_b   1.000
_cell.length_c   1.000
_cell.angle_alpha   90.00
_cell.angle_beta   90.00
_cell.angle_gamma   90.00
#
_symmetry.space_group_name_H-M   'P 1'
#
loop_
_entity.id
_entity.type
_entity.pdbx_description
1 polymer ?
#
loop_
_entity_poly.entity_id
_entity_poly.type
_entity_poly.pdbx_seq_one_letter_code
_entity_poly.pdbx_strand_id
1 'polypeptide(L)'
;MNRFSTFAVFFLWFWTALAGAQQLSTGYQRYVILGRESQVFDFLDNVAHLENGCGAFPDTAVESVVTLTASLDGQKIVYDHWEDGFEPDPLNPVQPTTEVYTLNRGQVLSLASNDTNAAQPINMPIPLPRDPNDVRYDGGDMITSIGGPIDVAHNMWPQGVNHIGGAWELYAQQAIAGFRTYRIPVGVDSYNDHGGTDGSFAPFQYVELQVSAFEDGTYVIIDNGTDQVSFTLGAGQTYYSGFTNPSDYPGPALPPQSQDPGMIDEATAPSIAITENTLVSASKEIQVGILTGSDGCYQTRFFNAIPIKVYGRDYVVPLRGATSNNRESNLYIFNPHQKPIDVTLFDGTNSTTTTVPAASSTSWIDATGSALPPGTGTRLVSDEIFWGVLAYDYTRVARDWGFSLIPTRFLKQDTHVSWAPMNR
;
A
#
# COMPACT_ATOMS: atom_id res chain seq x y z
N MET A 1 28.33 -75.84 -32.43
CA MET A 1 28.83 -74.48 -32.70
C MET A 1 27.77 -73.50 -32.23
N ASN A 2 27.95 -73.00 -31.00
CA ASN A 2 27.08 -72.03 -30.35
C ASN A 2 27.35 -70.65 -30.93
N ARG A 3 26.31 -69.90 -31.30
CA ARG A 3 26.38 -68.44 -31.33
C ARG A 3 25.12 -67.86 -30.68
N PHE A 4 25.39 -67.28 -29.52
CA PHE A 4 24.48 -66.57 -28.63
C PHE A 4 23.95 -65.29 -29.29
N SER A 5 22.66 -65.04 -29.12
CA SER A 5 22.01 -63.75 -29.39
C SER A 5 22.47 -62.73 -28.34
N THR A 6 23.09 -61.64 -28.79
CA THR A 6 23.52 -60.53 -27.93
C THR A 6 22.34 -59.61 -27.67
N PHE A 7 21.86 -59.58 -26.42
CA PHE A 7 20.96 -58.55 -25.91
C PHE A 7 21.76 -57.26 -25.68
N ALA A 8 21.36 -56.17 -26.33
CA ALA A 8 21.88 -54.84 -26.05
C ALA A 8 21.17 -54.27 -24.81
N VAL A 9 21.91 -54.10 -23.71
CA VAL A 9 21.45 -53.40 -22.50
C VAL A 9 21.75 -51.92 -22.70
N PHE A 10 20.71 -51.10 -22.86
CA PHE A 10 20.82 -49.64 -22.82
C PHE A 10 21.01 -49.21 -21.35
N PHE A 11 22.20 -48.72 -21.02
CA PHE A 11 22.45 -48.03 -19.75
C PHE A 11 21.93 -46.59 -19.85
N LEU A 12 20.73 -46.35 -19.31
CA LEU A 12 20.23 -45.00 -19.04
C LEU A 12 21.01 -44.42 -17.86
N TRP A 13 21.91 -43.49 -18.15
CA TRP A 13 22.53 -42.63 -17.14
C TRP A 13 21.51 -41.59 -16.68
N PHE A 14 20.86 -41.84 -15.55
CA PHE A 14 20.14 -40.80 -14.82
C PHE A 14 21.16 -39.86 -14.20
N TRP A 15 21.33 -38.68 -14.80
CA TRP A 15 21.84 -37.52 -14.07
C TRP A 15 20.81 -37.17 -13.01
N THR A 16 21.06 -37.55 -11.76
CA THR A 16 20.41 -36.91 -10.62
C THR A 16 20.95 -35.48 -10.58
N ALA A 17 20.18 -34.53 -11.14
CA ALA A 17 20.35 -33.14 -10.77
C ALA A 17 20.16 -33.09 -9.24
N LEU A 18 21.25 -32.85 -8.51
CA LEU A 18 21.16 -32.36 -7.14
C LEU A 18 20.46 -31.02 -7.26
N ALA A 19 19.13 -31.03 -7.08
CA ALA A 19 18.40 -29.84 -6.74
C ALA A 19 19.01 -29.36 -5.41
N GLY A 20 19.94 -28.41 -5.51
CA GLY A 20 20.34 -27.63 -4.36
C GLY A 20 19.07 -26.96 -3.87
N ALA A 21 18.50 -27.48 -2.79
CA ALA A 21 17.62 -26.69 -1.96
C ALA A 21 18.47 -25.51 -1.47
N GLN A 22 18.45 -24.38 -2.18
CA GLN A 22 18.73 -23.09 -1.56
C GLN A 22 17.56 -22.84 -0.61
N GLN A 23 17.64 -23.50 0.55
CA GLN A 23 16.85 -23.17 1.69
C GLN A 23 17.28 -21.76 2.07
N LEU A 24 16.50 -20.77 1.62
CA LEU A 24 16.56 -19.40 2.09
C LEU A 24 16.73 -19.44 3.61
N SER A 25 17.82 -18.82 4.10
CA SER A 25 18.20 -18.80 5.50
C SER A 25 16.98 -18.51 6.39
N THR A 26 16.74 -19.34 7.41
CA THR A 26 15.80 -18.98 8.47
C THR A 26 16.36 -17.76 9.21
N GLY A 27 15.65 -16.63 9.18
CA GLY A 27 16.02 -15.45 9.96
C GLY A 27 16.20 -14.15 9.16
N TYR A 28 15.67 -14.04 7.94
CA TYR A 28 15.57 -12.75 7.24
C TYR A 28 14.12 -12.41 6.82
N GLN A 29 13.89 -11.14 6.51
CA GLN A 29 12.65 -10.62 5.91
C GLN A 29 12.98 -9.75 4.70
N ARG A 30 12.14 -9.84 3.66
CA ARG A 30 12.27 -9.04 2.43
C ARG A 30 11.11 -8.06 2.30
N TYR A 31 11.38 -6.84 1.89
CA TYR A 31 10.41 -5.77 1.66
C TYR A 31 10.64 -5.21 0.26
N VAL A 32 9.58 -4.70 -0.36
CA VAL A 32 9.65 -3.87 -1.56
C VAL A 32 9.19 -2.47 -1.17
N ILE A 33 9.88 -1.43 -1.63
CA ILE A 33 9.47 -0.05 -1.41
C ILE A 33 8.26 0.24 -2.30
N LEU A 34 7.07 0.28 -1.68
CA LEU A 34 5.80 0.51 -2.36
C LEU A 34 5.64 1.98 -2.75
N GLY A 35 5.11 2.21 -3.94
CA GLY A 35 4.73 3.53 -4.45
C GLY A 35 5.86 4.13 -5.28
N ARG A 36 5.68 4.13 -6.60
CA ARG A 36 6.60 4.80 -7.53
C ARG A 36 6.36 6.31 -7.48
N GLU A 37 7.41 7.09 -7.32
CA GLU A 37 7.31 8.54 -7.08
C GLU A 37 6.60 9.29 -8.19
N SER A 38 6.85 8.93 -9.44
CA SER A 38 6.14 9.49 -10.59
C SER A 38 4.63 9.28 -10.48
N GLN A 39 4.21 8.04 -10.23
CA GLN A 39 2.80 7.66 -10.12
C GLN A 39 2.11 8.33 -8.92
N VAL A 40 2.79 8.37 -7.77
CA VAL A 40 2.25 9.04 -6.58
C VAL A 40 2.15 10.56 -6.81
N PHE A 41 3.17 11.18 -7.40
CA PHE A 41 3.11 12.60 -7.75
C PHE A 41 1.96 12.90 -8.68
N ASP A 42 1.76 12.11 -9.73
CA ASP A 42 0.68 12.30 -10.69
C ASP A 42 -0.69 12.26 -9.99
N PHE A 43 -0.90 11.33 -9.04
CA PHE A 43 -2.12 11.31 -8.22
C PHE A 43 -2.28 12.59 -7.39
N LEU A 44 -1.23 12.99 -6.67
CA LEU A 44 -1.23 14.17 -5.82
C LEU A 44 -1.48 15.46 -6.62
N ASP A 45 -0.85 15.60 -7.80
CA ASP A 45 -1.00 16.76 -8.68
C ASP A 45 -2.38 16.79 -9.30
N ASN A 46 -2.93 15.64 -9.72
CA ASN A 46 -4.30 15.55 -10.20
C ASN A 46 -5.31 16.00 -9.13
N VAL A 47 -5.20 15.51 -7.89
CA VAL A 47 -6.07 15.95 -6.79
C VAL A 47 -5.92 17.45 -6.55
N ALA A 48 -4.69 17.98 -6.47
CA ALA A 48 -4.45 19.40 -6.26
C ALA A 48 -4.96 20.30 -7.41
N HIS A 49 -4.85 19.83 -8.64
CA HIS A 49 -5.27 20.55 -9.84
C HIS A 49 -6.79 20.60 -9.97
N LEU A 50 -7.45 19.45 -9.74
CA LEU A 50 -8.88 19.29 -9.90
C LEU A 50 -9.66 19.91 -8.74
N GLU A 51 -9.09 19.92 -7.53
CA GLU A 51 -9.79 20.37 -6.34
C GLU A 51 -9.51 21.82 -5.96
N ASN A 52 -10.59 22.61 -5.86
CA ASN A 52 -10.60 23.98 -5.34
C ASN A 52 -9.62 24.97 -6.01
N GLY A 53 -9.13 24.66 -7.22
CA GLY A 53 -8.30 25.56 -8.03
C GLY A 53 -6.91 25.82 -7.46
N CYS A 54 -6.35 24.86 -6.72
CA CYS A 54 -5.03 25.01 -6.10
C CYS A 54 -3.86 25.06 -7.09
N GLY A 55 -4.09 24.69 -8.35
CA GLY A 55 -3.10 24.77 -9.42
C GLY A 55 -2.12 23.60 -9.38
N ALA A 56 -1.37 23.42 -10.47
CA ALA A 56 -0.34 22.40 -10.56
C ALA A 56 0.85 22.72 -9.65
N PHE A 57 1.58 21.69 -9.23
CA PHE A 57 2.78 21.88 -8.42
C PHE A 57 3.89 22.64 -9.19
N PRO A 58 4.62 23.54 -8.53
CA PRO A 58 5.64 24.38 -9.18
C PRO A 58 6.92 23.61 -9.55
N ASP A 59 7.24 22.56 -8.81
CA ASP A 59 8.42 21.71 -9.01
C ASP A 59 7.98 20.31 -9.45
N THR A 60 8.71 19.73 -10.40
CA THR A 60 8.48 18.37 -10.91
C THR A 60 9.48 17.41 -10.26
N ALA A 61 9.45 17.32 -8.94
CA ALA A 61 10.27 16.39 -8.18
C ALA A 61 9.56 15.94 -6.90
N VAL A 62 9.97 14.80 -6.36
CA VAL A 62 9.38 14.19 -5.17
C VAL A 62 10.44 14.04 -4.09
N GLU A 63 10.09 14.43 -2.89
CA GLU A 63 10.84 14.06 -1.70
C GLU A 63 10.38 12.68 -1.25
N SER A 64 11.34 11.75 -1.12
CA SER A 64 11.13 10.37 -0.71
C SER A 64 11.96 10.06 0.53
N VAL A 65 11.35 9.43 1.52
CA VAL A 65 12.01 9.02 2.75
C VAL A 65 11.61 7.60 3.08
N VAL A 66 12.57 6.68 3.02
CA VAL A 66 12.43 5.34 3.57
C VAL A 66 13.01 5.33 4.98
N THR A 67 12.17 5.07 5.96
CA THR A 67 12.60 4.94 7.36
C THR A 67 12.32 3.55 7.88
N LEU A 68 13.22 3.04 8.71
CA LEU A 68 13.06 1.74 9.34
C LEU A 68 13.61 1.71 10.76
N THR A 69 13.02 0.85 11.58
CA THR A 69 13.43 0.63 12.99
C THR A 69 13.81 -0.81 13.22
N ALA A 70 15.02 -1.03 13.75
CA ALA A 70 15.50 -2.35 14.16
C ALA A 70 14.78 -2.82 15.45
N SER A 71 14.33 -4.07 15.45
CA SER A 71 13.68 -4.71 16.59
C SER A 71 14.65 -5.50 17.49
N LEU A 72 15.83 -5.85 16.99
CA LEU A 72 16.84 -6.67 17.68
C LEU A 72 18.25 -6.08 17.52
N ASP A 73 19.17 -6.53 18.39
CA ASP A 73 20.57 -6.11 18.35
C ASP A 73 21.35 -6.79 17.22
N GLY A 74 22.21 -6.04 16.54
CA GLY A 74 23.09 -6.55 15.48
C GLY A 74 22.36 -7.00 14.21
N GLN A 75 21.17 -6.47 13.93
CA GLN A 75 20.47 -6.75 12.67
C GLN A 75 21.22 -6.14 11.49
N LYS A 76 21.42 -6.92 10.43
CA LYS A 76 22.01 -6.46 9.18
C LYS A 76 20.90 -6.09 8.22
N ILE A 77 20.89 -4.86 7.73
CA ILE A 77 19.94 -4.36 6.73
C ILE A 77 20.69 -4.22 5.41
N VAL A 78 20.18 -4.86 4.37
CA VAL A 78 20.65 -4.73 2.99
C VAL A 78 19.59 -3.93 2.24
N TYR A 79 19.96 -2.75 1.76
CA TYR A 79 19.12 -1.90 0.92
C TYR A 79 19.63 -2.00 -0.51
N ASP A 80 18.79 -2.50 -1.40
CA ASP A 80 19.16 -2.91 -2.74
C ASP A 80 18.37 -2.12 -3.78
N HIS A 81 19.13 -1.48 -4.67
CA HIS A 81 18.62 -0.53 -5.64
C HIS A 81 18.22 -1.24 -6.93
N TRP A 82 17.14 -0.80 -7.58
CA TRP A 82 16.65 -1.49 -8.78
C TRP A 82 17.41 -1.13 -10.06
N GLU A 83 18.13 0.00 -10.09
CA GLU A 83 18.70 0.63 -11.28
C GLU A 83 19.79 -0.22 -11.97
N ASP A 84 20.54 -1.03 -11.22
CA ASP A 84 21.50 -2.00 -11.76
C ASP A 84 21.04 -3.46 -11.67
N GLY A 85 19.74 -3.65 -11.41
CA GLY A 85 19.10 -4.93 -11.12
C GLY A 85 19.41 -5.42 -9.71
N PHE A 86 18.50 -6.21 -9.13
CA PHE A 86 18.66 -6.68 -7.75
C PHE A 86 19.77 -7.72 -7.57
N GLU A 87 20.27 -7.76 -6.34
CA GLU A 87 21.24 -8.73 -5.87
C GLU A 87 20.74 -10.17 -6.09
N PRO A 88 21.50 -11.01 -6.82
CA PRO A 88 21.17 -12.42 -6.96
C PRO A 88 21.18 -13.18 -5.63
N ASP A 89 22.01 -12.73 -4.68
CA ASP A 89 22.06 -13.23 -3.30
C ASP A 89 22.12 -12.06 -2.31
N PRO A 90 20.96 -11.54 -1.85
CA PRO A 90 20.91 -10.42 -0.91
C PRO A 90 21.50 -10.74 0.48
N LEU A 91 21.83 -12.00 0.77
CA LEU A 91 22.53 -12.35 2.01
C LEU A 91 24.04 -12.10 1.90
N ASN A 92 24.57 -12.08 0.68
CA ASN A 92 25.98 -11.84 0.35
C ASN A 92 26.09 -10.80 -0.80
N PRO A 93 25.66 -9.55 -0.58
CA PRO A 93 25.63 -8.53 -1.62
C PRO A 93 27.04 -8.21 -2.16
N VAL A 94 27.13 -7.99 -3.47
CA VAL A 94 28.36 -7.72 -4.21
C VAL A 94 28.26 -6.51 -5.14
N GLN A 95 27.06 -6.03 -5.44
CA GLN A 95 26.84 -4.85 -6.27
C GLN A 95 27.29 -3.59 -5.53
N PRO A 96 27.88 -2.61 -6.25
CA PRO A 96 28.43 -1.42 -5.64
C PRO A 96 27.36 -0.41 -5.21
N THR A 97 26.14 -0.51 -5.76
CA THR A 97 24.98 0.32 -5.42
C THR A 97 24.33 -0.15 -4.13
N THR A 98 24.29 -1.46 -3.87
CA THR A 98 23.67 -2.04 -2.68
C THR A 98 24.34 -1.58 -1.38
N GLU A 99 23.54 -1.07 -0.46
CA GLU A 99 23.98 -0.54 0.81
C GLU A 99 23.75 -1.54 1.96
N VAL A 100 24.67 -1.57 2.92
CA VAL A 100 24.63 -2.50 4.05
C VAL A 100 24.82 -1.78 5.36
N TYR A 101 23.86 -1.94 6.27
CA TYR A 101 23.83 -1.32 7.58
C TYR A 101 23.80 -2.38 8.68
N THR A 102 24.37 -2.08 9.84
CA THR A 102 24.18 -2.87 11.07
C THR A 102 23.50 -2.01 12.12
N LEU A 103 22.33 -2.42 12.56
CA LEU A 103 21.50 -1.69 13.52
C LEU A 103 21.26 -2.52 14.78
N ASN A 104 21.15 -1.83 15.92
CA ASN A 104 20.76 -2.39 17.20
C ASN A 104 19.30 -2.08 17.52
N ARG A 105 18.74 -2.76 18.52
CA ARG A 105 17.33 -2.61 18.90
C ARG A 105 16.98 -1.15 19.16
N GLY A 106 15.93 -0.67 18.52
CA GLY A 106 15.43 0.70 18.64
C GLY A 106 16.22 1.74 17.86
N GLN A 107 17.31 1.37 17.17
CA GLN A 107 17.96 2.29 16.23
C GLN A 107 17.09 2.46 14.99
N VAL A 108 16.99 3.72 14.55
CA VAL A 108 16.26 4.13 13.36
C VAL A 108 17.26 4.46 12.26
N LEU A 109 17.05 3.91 11.08
CA LEU A 109 17.70 4.34 9.85
C LEU A 109 16.68 5.15 9.04
N SER A 110 17.12 6.30 8.54
CA SER A 110 16.29 7.18 7.71
C SER A 110 17.08 7.50 6.46
N LEU A 111 16.62 6.99 5.33
CA LEU A 111 17.20 7.17 4.00
C LEU A 111 16.33 8.19 3.29
N ALA A 112 16.78 9.45 3.30
CA ALA A 112 16.03 10.57 2.74
C ALA A 112 16.66 11.02 1.42
N SER A 113 15.82 11.26 0.42
CA SER A 113 16.21 11.83 -0.87
C SER A 113 16.85 13.21 -0.75
N ASN A 114 16.81 13.87 0.39
CA ASN A 114 17.45 15.16 0.62
C ASN A 114 18.51 15.14 1.73
N ASP A 115 19.03 13.96 2.10
CA ASP A 115 20.09 13.88 3.11
C ASP A 115 21.42 14.42 2.57
N THR A 116 21.77 15.64 2.98
CA THR A 116 23.01 16.31 2.57
C THR A 116 24.30 15.55 2.94
N ASN A 117 24.23 14.53 3.81
CA ASN A 117 25.36 13.68 4.17
C ASN A 117 25.57 12.48 3.24
N ALA A 118 24.56 12.09 2.45
CA ALA A 118 24.68 11.04 1.45
C ALA A 118 25.32 11.57 0.14
N ALA A 119 25.76 10.66 -0.72
CA ALA A 119 26.41 11.02 -1.98
C ALA A 119 25.39 11.51 -3.02
N GLN A 120 25.85 12.30 -3.99
CA GLN A 120 25.04 12.63 -5.15
C GLN A 120 25.14 11.48 -6.18
N PRO A 121 24.04 11.08 -6.86
CA PRO A 121 22.71 11.69 -6.87
C PRO A 121 21.73 11.14 -5.82
N ILE A 122 22.09 10.15 -5.01
CA ILE A 122 21.17 9.46 -4.07
C ILE A 122 20.48 10.43 -3.08
N ASN A 123 21.11 11.57 -2.79
CA ASN A 123 20.57 12.63 -1.95
C ASN A 123 20.03 13.88 -2.67
N MET A 124 19.40 13.70 -3.83
CA MET A 124 18.45 14.72 -4.30
C MET A 124 17.02 14.20 -4.43
N PRO A 125 16.04 15.12 -4.30
CA PRO A 125 14.66 14.84 -4.66
C PRO A 125 14.59 14.21 -6.03
N ILE A 126 13.65 13.27 -6.16
CA ILE A 126 13.54 12.42 -7.33
C ILE A 126 12.93 13.23 -8.46
N PRO A 127 13.66 13.50 -9.55
CA PRO A 127 13.15 14.32 -10.63
C PRO A 127 12.07 13.58 -11.40
N LEU A 128 11.11 14.32 -11.94
CA LEU A 128 10.07 13.83 -12.84
C LEU A 128 10.27 14.45 -14.23
N PRO A 129 10.44 13.65 -15.30
CA PRO A 129 10.43 12.18 -15.30
C PRO A 129 11.65 11.56 -14.59
N ARG A 130 11.44 10.37 -14.01
CA ARG A 130 12.46 9.58 -13.30
C ARG A 130 13.55 9.12 -14.28
N ASP A 131 14.82 9.45 -14.01
CA ASP A 131 15.95 8.92 -14.78
C ASP A 131 16.34 7.54 -14.26
N PRO A 132 16.16 6.44 -15.01
CA PRO A 132 16.44 5.09 -14.51
C PRO A 132 17.93 4.79 -14.26
N ASN A 133 18.85 5.71 -14.57
CA ASN A 133 20.29 5.53 -14.33
C ASN A 133 20.77 6.16 -13.01
N ASP A 134 19.96 7.01 -12.39
CA ASP A 134 20.31 7.66 -11.12
C ASP A 134 19.89 6.75 -9.97
N VAL A 135 20.84 6.30 -9.15
CA VAL A 135 20.53 5.59 -7.90
C VAL A 135 19.83 6.55 -6.92
N ARG A 136 18.62 6.20 -6.46
CA ARG A 136 17.83 6.97 -5.48
C ARG A 136 17.31 6.04 -4.38
N TYR A 137 16.87 6.62 -3.26
CA TYR A 137 16.00 5.90 -2.32
C TYR A 137 14.56 6.07 -2.80
N ASP A 138 14.00 5.07 -3.46
CA ASP A 138 12.73 5.27 -4.16
C ASP A 138 11.86 4.01 -4.31
N GLY A 139 10.69 4.21 -4.92
CA GLY A 139 9.74 3.14 -5.24
C GLY A 139 10.32 2.09 -6.17
N GLY A 140 10.31 0.85 -5.69
CA GLY A 140 10.80 -0.33 -6.39
C GLY A 140 12.06 -0.93 -5.78
N ASP A 141 12.79 -0.18 -4.95
CA ASP A 141 13.92 -0.70 -4.18
C ASP A 141 13.50 -1.84 -3.25
N MET A 142 14.48 -2.63 -2.79
CA MET A 142 14.24 -3.77 -1.92
C MET A 142 15.07 -3.73 -0.65
N ILE A 143 14.44 -4.13 0.45
CA ILE A 143 15.14 -4.27 1.73
C ILE A 143 15.17 -5.74 2.12
N THR A 144 16.36 -6.24 2.50
CA THR A 144 16.52 -7.52 3.19
C THR A 144 17.05 -7.27 4.60
N SER A 145 16.22 -7.56 5.61
CA SER A 145 16.63 -7.54 7.02
C SER A 145 17.06 -8.93 7.46
N ILE A 146 18.28 -9.07 7.97
CA ILE A 146 18.86 -10.33 8.46
C ILE A 146 19.04 -10.22 9.98
N GLY A 147 18.57 -11.21 10.72
CA GLY A 147 18.64 -11.26 12.19
C GLY A 147 17.38 -10.82 12.91
N GLY A 148 16.30 -10.51 12.18
CA GLY A 148 14.98 -10.25 12.76
C GLY A 148 14.09 -9.37 11.89
N PRO A 149 12.86 -9.06 12.33
CA PRO A 149 11.99 -8.14 11.64
C PRO A 149 12.41 -6.69 11.81
N ILE A 150 12.01 -5.85 10.86
CA ILE A 150 12.05 -4.39 10.99
C ILE A 150 10.64 -3.86 10.77
N ASP A 151 10.39 -2.68 11.32
CA ASP A 151 9.28 -1.87 10.86
C ASP A 151 9.80 -0.88 9.82
N VAL A 152 9.03 -0.60 8.78
CA VAL A 152 9.45 0.21 7.63
C VAL A 152 8.29 1.10 7.20
N ALA A 153 8.58 2.37 6.95
CA ALA A 153 7.65 3.29 6.28
C ALA A 153 8.32 3.96 5.08
N HIS A 154 7.55 4.17 4.01
CA HIS A 154 7.94 4.95 2.86
C HIS A 154 7.04 6.19 2.78
N ASN A 155 7.64 7.37 2.88
CA ASN A 155 6.96 8.67 2.91
C ASN A 155 7.33 9.48 1.67
N MET A 156 6.34 10.12 1.06
CA MET A 156 6.47 10.80 -0.22
C MET A 156 5.66 12.10 -0.23
N TRP A 157 6.26 13.18 -0.74
CA TRP A 157 5.55 14.45 -0.99
C TRP A 157 6.21 15.24 -2.14
N PRO A 158 5.47 16.10 -2.86
CA PRO A 158 6.05 16.92 -3.92
C PRO A 158 7.06 17.91 -3.36
N GLN A 159 8.20 18.07 -4.05
CA GLN A 159 9.20 19.07 -3.68
C GLN A 159 8.56 20.48 -3.72
N GLY A 160 8.90 21.32 -2.74
CA GLY A 160 8.38 22.69 -2.66
C GLY A 160 6.92 22.81 -2.18
N VAL A 161 6.19 21.70 -2.06
CA VAL A 161 4.81 21.64 -1.56
C VAL A 161 4.74 20.72 -0.34
N ASN A 162 4.59 21.30 0.85
CA ASN A 162 4.58 20.56 2.12
C ASN A 162 3.18 20.47 2.75
N HIS A 163 2.14 20.64 1.94
CA HIS A 163 0.73 20.59 2.35
C HIS A 163 -0.02 19.38 1.81
N ILE A 164 0.66 18.50 1.06
CA ILE A 164 0.13 17.26 0.49
C ILE A 164 1.22 16.19 0.55
N GLY A 165 0.83 14.93 0.78
CA GLY A 165 1.76 13.82 0.86
C GLY A 165 1.21 12.72 1.76
N GLY A 166 1.98 11.64 1.90
CA GLY A 166 1.58 10.53 2.75
C GLY A 166 2.63 9.46 2.83
N ALA A 167 2.29 8.39 3.56
CA ALA A 167 3.19 7.27 3.77
C ALA A 167 2.47 5.94 3.81
N TRP A 168 3.16 4.89 3.41
CA TRP A 168 2.77 3.51 3.66
C TRP A 168 3.67 2.86 4.69
N GLU A 169 3.08 2.04 5.56
CA GLU A 169 3.81 1.00 6.28
C GLU A 169 4.12 -0.14 5.30
N LEU A 170 5.34 -0.68 5.31
CA LEU A 170 5.73 -1.75 4.40
C LEU A 170 5.75 -3.11 5.10
N TYR A 171 5.03 -4.07 4.53
CA TYR A 171 4.97 -5.43 5.07
C TYR A 171 6.00 -6.33 4.42
N ALA A 172 6.69 -7.11 5.25
CA ALA A 172 7.60 -8.14 4.77
C ALA A 172 6.85 -9.16 3.91
N GLN A 173 7.46 -9.61 2.81
CA GLN A 173 6.97 -10.69 1.96
C GLN A 173 6.58 -11.93 2.79
N GLN A 174 7.38 -12.24 3.81
CA GLN A 174 7.15 -13.38 4.71
C GLN A 174 5.90 -13.19 5.59
N ALA A 175 5.52 -11.96 5.92
CA ALA A 175 4.31 -11.68 6.71
C ALA A 175 3.02 -11.90 5.89
N ILE A 176 3.10 -11.78 4.57
CA ILE A 176 1.97 -11.95 3.64
C ILE A 176 2.12 -13.20 2.75
N ALA A 177 3.05 -14.10 3.08
CA ALA A 177 3.32 -15.29 2.29
C ALA A 177 2.07 -16.16 2.12
N GLY A 178 1.75 -16.52 0.86
CA GLY A 178 0.55 -17.29 0.52
C GLY A 178 -0.77 -16.50 0.61
N PHE A 179 -0.71 -15.19 0.84
CA PHE A 179 -1.86 -14.29 0.83
C PHE A 179 -1.80 -13.38 -0.41
N ARG A 180 -2.48 -13.78 -1.49
CA ARG A 180 -2.34 -13.16 -2.82
C ARG A 180 -3.64 -12.58 -3.37
N THR A 181 -4.62 -12.34 -2.50
CA THR A 181 -5.94 -11.87 -2.86
C THR A 181 -6.39 -10.78 -1.89
N TYR A 182 -6.83 -9.66 -2.43
CA TYR A 182 -7.23 -8.45 -1.72
C TYR A 182 -8.61 -8.03 -2.21
N ARG A 183 -9.40 -7.43 -1.32
CA ARG A 183 -10.62 -6.72 -1.68
C ARG A 183 -10.51 -5.29 -1.18
N ILE A 184 -10.82 -4.34 -2.04
CA ILE A 184 -10.72 -2.91 -1.70
C ILE A 184 -12.03 -2.51 -1.02
N PRO A 185 -11.98 -1.88 0.16
CA PRO A 185 -13.18 -1.63 0.97
C PRO A 185 -13.96 -0.41 0.49
N VAL A 186 -13.35 0.45 -0.31
CA VAL A 186 -13.84 1.75 -0.74
C VAL A 186 -13.50 1.96 -2.20
N GLY A 187 -14.30 2.74 -2.91
CA GLY A 187 -14.09 3.04 -4.32
C GLY A 187 -14.73 4.36 -4.72
N VAL A 188 -14.60 4.73 -5.98
CA VAL A 188 -15.20 5.95 -6.54
C VAL A 188 -16.74 5.92 -6.49
N ASP A 189 -17.33 4.72 -6.48
CA ASP A 189 -18.74 4.48 -6.24
C ASP A 189 -19.15 4.79 -4.79
N SER A 190 -18.29 4.50 -3.80
CA SER A 190 -18.53 4.86 -2.40
C SER A 190 -18.85 6.35 -2.24
N TYR A 191 -18.16 7.22 -2.98
CA TYR A 191 -18.42 8.66 -2.93
C TYR A 191 -19.81 9.01 -3.49
N ASN A 192 -20.15 8.51 -4.68
CA ASN A 192 -21.39 8.84 -5.38
C ASN A 192 -22.62 8.29 -4.63
N ASP A 193 -22.53 7.05 -4.15
CA ASP A 193 -23.65 6.34 -3.54
C ASP A 193 -23.99 6.87 -2.13
N HIS A 194 -23.07 7.62 -1.51
CA HIS A 194 -23.20 8.09 -0.13
C HIS A 194 -23.21 9.62 0.02
N GLY A 195 -23.60 10.35 -1.02
CA GLY A 195 -23.92 11.78 -0.94
C GLY A 195 -22.78 12.73 -1.30
N GLY A 196 -21.68 12.24 -1.89
CA GLY A 196 -20.58 13.04 -2.41
C GLY A 196 -19.85 13.85 -1.35
N THR A 197 -19.54 15.12 -1.66
CA THR A 197 -18.77 16.05 -0.83
C THR A 197 -19.20 16.13 0.63
N ASP A 198 -20.52 16.19 0.86
CA ASP A 198 -21.11 16.31 2.20
C ASP A 198 -21.52 14.94 2.76
N GLY A 199 -21.21 13.87 2.03
CA GLY A 199 -21.55 12.49 2.32
C GLY A 199 -20.61 11.83 3.34
N SER A 200 -21.05 10.68 3.88
CA SER A 200 -20.26 9.93 4.86
C SER A 200 -18.97 9.33 4.26
N PHE A 201 -18.94 9.12 2.94
CA PHE A 201 -17.80 8.60 2.16
C PHE A 201 -17.11 9.68 1.31
N ALA A 202 -17.22 10.96 1.70
CA ALA A 202 -16.54 12.07 1.02
C ALA A 202 -15.05 11.81 0.65
N PRO A 203 -14.21 11.17 1.49
CA PRO A 203 -12.79 10.91 1.17
C PRO A 203 -12.45 10.10 -0.08
N PHE A 204 -13.44 9.53 -0.77
CA PHE A 204 -13.25 8.51 -1.81
C PHE A 204 -13.74 8.95 -3.19
N GLN A 205 -13.77 10.26 -3.44
CA GLN A 205 -14.06 10.80 -4.77
C GLN A 205 -13.05 10.29 -5.82
N TYR A 206 -11.79 10.23 -5.43
CA TYR A 206 -10.71 9.60 -6.17
C TYR A 206 -10.20 8.40 -5.37
N VAL A 207 -10.10 7.24 -6.01
CA VAL A 207 -9.52 6.03 -5.44
C VAL A 207 -8.63 5.37 -6.47
N GLU A 208 -7.40 5.07 -6.08
CA GLU A 208 -6.38 4.48 -6.94
C GLU A 208 -5.63 3.38 -6.18
N LEU A 209 -5.11 2.40 -6.92
CA LEU A 209 -4.26 1.34 -6.39
C LEU A 209 -2.83 1.44 -6.90
N GLN A 210 -1.90 1.27 -5.96
CA GLN A 210 -0.49 0.98 -6.19
C GLN A 210 -0.25 -0.51 -5.92
N VAL A 211 0.24 -1.28 -6.91
CA VAL A 211 0.50 -2.73 -6.76
C VAL A 211 1.94 -3.04 -7.10
N SER A 212 2.74 -3.43 -6.11
CA SER A 212 4.16 -3.78 -6.30
C SER A 212 4.40 -5.29 -6.16
N ALA A 213 5.32 -5.83 -6.96
CA ALA A 213 5.69 -7.23 -6.90
C ALA A 213 7.05 -7.47 -6.22
N PHE A 214 7.14 -8.55 -5.43
CA PHE A 214 8.40 -8.97 -4.79
C PHE A 214 9.30 -9.80 -5.72
N GLU A 215 8.73 -10.35 -6.79
CA GLU A 215 9.40 -11.32 -7.65
C GLU A 215 9.03 -11.11 -9.12
N ASP A 216 9.96 -11.47 -10.01
CA ASP A 216 9.72 -11.47 -11.45
C ASP A 216 8.59 -12.41 -11.87
N GLY A 217 7.90 -12.03 -12.94
CA GLY A 217 6.84 -12.84 -13.53
C GLY A 217 5.60 -12.93 -12.66
N THR A 218 5.36 -11.93 -11.81
CA THR A 218 4.16 -11.84 -10.99
C THR A 218 2.99 -11.42 -11.86
N TYR A 219 2.06 -12.34 -12.12
CA TYR A 219 0.88 -12.08 -12.93
C TYR A 219 -0.25 -11.59 -12.03
N VAL A 220 -0.84 -10.44 -12.36
CA VAL A 220 -1.87 -9.75 -11.57
C VAL A 220 -3.15 -9.65 -12.38
N ILE A 221 -4.29 -9.83 -11.72
CA ILE A 221 -5.63 -9.55 -12.24
C ILE A 221 -6.31 -8.59 -11.26
N ILE A 222 -6.89 -7.51 -11.80
CA ILE A 222 -7.78 -6.60 -11.06
C ILE A 222 -9.16 -6.65 -11.72
N ASP A 223 -10.18 -6.88 -10.90
CA ASP A 223 -11.56 -7.08 -11.33
C ASP A 223 -12.51 -6.26 -10.43
N ASN A 224 -13.19 -5.28 -11.00
CA ASN A 224 -14.13 -4.42 -10.28
C ASN A 224 -15.59 -4.92 -10.36
N GLY A 225 -15.81 -6.12 -10.91
CA GLY A 225 -17.12 -6.74 -11.12
C GLY A 225 -17.80 -6.38 -12.45
N THR A 226 -17.37 -5.31 -13.11
CA THR A 226 -17.86 -4.88 -14.43
C THR A 226 -16.80 -5.06 -15.51
N ASP A 227 -15.58 -4.61 -15.20
CA ASP A 227 -14.39 -4.66 -16.04
C ASP A 227 -13.27 -5.45 -15.36
N GLN A 228 -12.32 -5.92 -16.16
CA GLN A 228 -11.16 -6.66 -15.68
C GLN A 228 -9.92 -6.27 -16.49
N VAL A 229 -8.80 -6.09 -15.78
CA VAL A 229 -7.47 -5.92 -16.38
C VAL A 229 -6.51 -6.95 -15.84
N SER A 230 -5.47 -7.26 -16.62
CA SER A 230 -4.42 -8.17 -16.22
C SER A 230 -3.09 -7.77 -16.82
N PHE A 231 -2.01 -7.99 -16.08
CA PHE A 231 -0.66 -7.63 -16.48
C PHE A 231 0.38 -8.48 -15.71
N THR A 232 1.65 -8.34 -16.06
CA THR A 232 2.76 -9.02 -15.39
C THR A 232 3.75 -7.98 -14.88
N LEU A 233 4.20 -8.15 -13.65
CA LEU A 233 5.19 -7.32 -12.99
C LEU A 233 6.52 -8.08 -12.82
N GLY A 234 7.62 -7.39 -13.07
CA GLY A 234 8.94 -7.73 -12.57
C GLY A 234 9.06 -7.48 -11.07
N ALA A 235 10.13 -7.99 -10.45
CA ALA A 235 10.50 -7.62 -9.09
C ALA A 235 10.65 -6.09 -9.01
N GLY A 236 10.13 -5.47 -7.93
CA GLY A 236 10.22 -4.02 -7.71
C GLY A 236 9.25 -3.18 -8.53
N GLN A 237 8.78 -3.68 -9.68
CA GLN A 237 7.85 -2.93 -10.52
C GLN A 237 6.54 -2.64 -9.81
N THR A 238 6.00 -1.45 -10.07
CA THR A 238 4.74 -0.99 -9.47
C THR A 238 3.72 -0.61 -10.53
N TYR A 239 2.54 -1.19 -10.41
CA TYR A 239 1.37 -0.81 -11.21
C TYR A 239 0.56 0.27 -10.51
N TYR A 240 0.10 1.22 -11.32
CA TYR A 240 -0.82 2.31 -11.00
C TYR A 240 -2.12 2.12 -11.79
N SER A 241 -3.28 2.20 -11.13
CA SER A 241 -4.58 1.88 -11.76
C SER A 241 -5.09 2.88 -12.79
N GLY A 242 -4.49 4.07 -12.87
CA GLY A 242 -5.03 5.18 -13.64
C GLY A 242 -5.82 6.14 -12.77
N PHE A 243 -5.86 7.41 -13.19
CA PHE A 243 -6.74 8.43 -12.62
C PHE A 243 -8.03 8.44 -13.44
N THR A 244 -8.99 7.62 -13.03
CA THR A 244 -10.30 7.58 -13.68
C THR A 244 -11.27 8.48 -12.92
N ASN A 245 -11.73 9.57 -13.55
CA ASN A 245 -12.89 10.30 -13.05
C ASN A 245 -14.13 9.39 -13.14
N PRO A 246 -14.95 9.25 -12.08
CA PRO A 246 -16.24 8.62 -12.21
C PRO A 246 -17.04 9.27 -13.34
N SER A 247 -17.60 8.45 -14.24
CA SER A 247 -18.36 8.90 -15.41
C SER A 247 -19.57 9.79 -15.07
N ASP A 248 -19.96 9.84 -13.80
CA ASP A 248 -21.08 10.60 -13.25
C ASP A 248 -20.67 11.74 -12.30
N TYR A 249 -19.38 12.10 -12.19
CA TYR A 249 -18.98 13.26 -11.38
C TYR A 249 -19.51 14.57 -11.99
N PRO A 250 -20.32 15.36 -11.25
CA PRO A 250 -20.88 16.61 -11.73
C PRO A 250 -19.91 17.81 -11.69
N GLY A 251 -18.65 17.60 -11.28
CA GLY A 251 -17.65 18.66 -11.27
C GLY A 251 -17.12 19.00 -12.68
N PRO A 252 -16.16 19.94 -12.76
CA PRO A 252 -15.64 20.39 -14.04
C PRO A 252 -15.06 19.19 -14.81
N ALA A 253 -15.37 19.12 -16.12
CA ALA A 253 -14.79 18.11 -16.99
C ALA A 253 -13.26 18.10 -16.83
N LEU A 254 -12.68 16.92 -16.66
CA LEU A 254 -11.24 16.72 -16.63
C LEU A 254 -10.61 17.46 -17.83
N PRO A 255 -9.58 18.31 -17.63
CA PRO A 255 -8.74 18.70 -18.76
C PRO A 255 -8.19 17.42 -19.43
N PRO A 256 -7.93 17.40 -20.75
CA PRO A 256 -7.46 16.21 -21.47
C PRO A 256 -6.17 15.56 -20.91
N GLN A 257 -5.50 16.22 -19.97
CA GLN A 257 -4.30 15.79 -19.27
C GLN A 257 -4.55 14.98 -17.99
N SER A 258 -5.80 14.82 -17.52
CA SER A 258 -6.10 14.16 -16.23
C SER A 258 -6.90 12.85 -16.34
N GLN A 259 -6.95 12.25 -17.53
CA GLN A 259 -7.24 10.81 -17.67
C GLN A 259 -5.92 10.08 -17.81
N ASP A 260 -5.26 9.86 -16.69
CA ASP A 260 -4.01 9.11 -16.71
C ASP A 260 -4.32 7.63 -16.96
N PRO A 261 -3.72 7.03 -17.99
CA PRO A 261 -3.86 5.61 -18.22
C PRO A 261 -3.28 4.84 -17.04
N GLY A 262 -3.58 3.54 -16.93
CA GLY A 262 -2.82 2.71 -16.01
C GLY A 262 -1.34 2.73 -16.40
N MET A 263 -0.45 2.51 -15.45
CA MET A 263 1.00 2.54 -15.68
C MET A 263 1.66 1.37 -14.96
N ILE A 264 2.72 0.81 -15.54
CA ILE A 264 3.70 -0.03 -14.84
C ILE A 264 5.00 0.74 -14.87
N ASP A 265 5.47 1.17 -13.70
CA ASP A 265 6.48 2.21 -13.54
C ASP A 265 6.11 3.42 -14.44
N GLU A 266 6.99 3.86 -15.34
CA GLU A 266 6.73 4.95 -16.30
C GLU A 266 6.15 4.48 -17.66
N ALA A 267 5.74 3.22 -17.81
CA ALA A 267 5.21 2.67 -19.06
C ALA A 267 3.69 2.48 -19.03
N THR A 268 3.01 2.88 -20.11
CA THR A 268 1.54 2.73 -20.23
C THR A 268 1.07 1.28 -20.10
N ALA A 269 0.01 1.11 -19.32
CA ALA A 269 -0.67 -0.15 -19.03
C ALA A 269 -2.20 0.06 -19.06
N PRO A 270 -3.02 -1.01 -19.02
CA PRO A 270 -4.47 -0.89 -18.93
C PRO A 270 -4.89 -0.18 -17.63
N SER A 271 -5.81 0.79 -17.72
CA SER A 271 -6.47 1.40 -16.55
C SER A 271 -7.69 0.61 -16.10
N ILE A 272 -8.06 0.75 -14.82
CA ILE A 272 -9.31 0.22 -14.27
C ILE A 272 -9.82 1.15 -13.15
N ALA A 273 -11.11 1.46 -13.19
CA ALA A 273 -11.75 2.20 -12.10
C ALA A 273 -11.88 1.33 -10.85
N ILE A 274 -11.55 1.90 -9.70
CA ILE A 274 -11.60 1.19 -8.42
C ILE A 274 -12.95 1.45 -7.75
N THR A 275 -13.78 0.41 -7.68
CA THR A 275 -15.07 0.42 -6.98
C THR A 275 -14.99 -0.38 -5.68
N GLU A 276 -15.99 -0.23 -4.79
CA GLU A 276 -16.14 -1.10 -3.63
C GLU A 276 -16.05 -2.57 -4.05
N ASN A 277 -15.40 -3.37 -3.21
CA ASN A 277 -15.24 -4.80 -3.41
C ASN A 277 -14.41 -5.20 -4.66
N THR A 278 -13.72 -4.25 -5.31
CA THR A 278 -12.70 -4.54 -6.34
C THR A 278 -11.74 -5.61 -5.83
N LEU A 279 -11.58 -6.68 -6.62
CA LEU A 279 -10.70 -7.80 -6.34
C LEU A 279 -9.35 -7.59 -6.99
N VAL A 280 -8.28 -7.67 -6.21
CA VAL A 280 -6.91 -7.80 -6.72
C VAL A 280 -6.42 -9.21 -6.42
N SER A 281 -5.92 -9.92 -7.43
CA SER A 281 -5.37 -11.26 -7.27
C SER A 281 -4.07 -11.43 -8.03
N ALA A 282 -3.14 -12.21 -7.48
CA ALA A 282 -1.83 -12.42 -8.09
C ALA A 282 -1.35 -13.87 -8.04
N SER A 283 -0.50 -14.23 -9.00
CA SER A 283 0.17 -15.54 -9.05
C SER A 283 1.25 -15.69 -7.98
N LYS A 284 1.84 -14.58 -7.51
CA LYS A 284 2.85 -14.50 -6.45
C LYS A 284 2.49 -13.43 -5.42
N GLU A 285 3.26 -13.33 -4.34
CA GLU A 285 3.13 -12.29 -3.32
C GLU A 285 3.26 -10.89 -3.93
N ILE A 286 2.37 -9.99 -3.54
CA ILE A 286 2.33 -8.58 -3.96
C ILE A 286 2.06 -7.70 -2.73
N GLN A 287 2.38 -6.42 -2.82
CA GLN A 287 1.89 -5.41 -1.87
C GLN A 287 0.91 -4.49 -2.59
N VAL A 288 -0.14 -4.05 -1.89
CA VAL A 288 -1.18 -3.19 -2.45
C VAL A 288 -1.37 -1.97 -1.54
N GLY A 289 -1.13 -0.80 -2.10
CA GLY A 289 -1.47 0.50 -1.52
C GLY A 289 -2.77 1.03 -2.12
N ILE A 290 -3.53 1.77 -1.32
CA ILE A 290 -4.71 2.51 -1.76
C ILE A 290 -4.40 3.99 -1.53
N LEU A 291 -4.53 4.78 -2.59
CA LEU A 291 -4.55 6.24 -2.52
C LEU A 291 -5.99 6.72 -2.63
N THR A 292 -6.36 7.70 -1.81
CA THR A 292 -7.67 8.34 -1.90
C THR A 292 -7.56 9.84 -1.88
N GLY A 293 -8.49 10.51 -2.55
CA GLY A 293 -8.56 11.95 -2.67
C GLY A 293 -10.01 12.43 -2.68
N SER A 294 -10.23 13.68 -2.30
CA SER A 294 -11.58 14.25 -2.11
C SER A 294 -11.59 15.77 -2.22
N ASP A 295 -12.81 16.32 -2.24
CA ASP A 295 -13.13 17.73 -2.36
C ASP A 295 -12.39 18.57 -1.31
N GLY A 296 -11.30 19.20 -1.75
CA GLY A 296 -10.40 19.87 -0.85
C GLY A 296 -9.00 19.95 -1.42
N CYS A 297 -8.45 21.17 -1.52
CA CYS A 297 -7.05 21.32 -1.87
C CYS A 297 -6.20 20.43 -0.96
N TYR A 298 -5.48 19.49 -1.58
CA TYR A 298 -4.52 18.61 -0.91
C TYR A 298 -5.12 17.54 0.00
N GLN A 299 -6.42 17.23 -0.07
CA GLN A 299 -6.98 16.17 0.76
C GLN A 299 -6.65 14.79 0.20
N THR A 300 -5.62 14.13 0.76
CA THR A 300 -5.17 12.81 0.30
C THR A 300 -4.93 11.83 1.44
N ARG A 301 -5.10 10.53 1.21
CA ARG A 301 -4.87 9.50 2.21
C ARG A 301 -4.25 8.26 1.61
N PHE A 302 -3.35 7.66 2.38
CA PHE A 302 -2.61 6.46 2.02
C PHE A 302 -3.07 5.34 2.95
N PHE A 303 -3.50 4.23 2.38
CA PHE A 303 -3.87 3.03 3.12
C PHE A 303 -3.13 1.82 2.59
N ASN A 304 -2.81 0.88 3.48
CA ASN A 304 -2.34 -0.44 3.07
C ASN A 304 -3.53 -1.38 2.87
N ALA A 305 -3.70 -1.95 1.68
CA ALA A 305 -4.62 -3.06 1.54
C ALA A 305 -4.03 -4.31 2.20
N ILE A 306 -4.80 -4.95 3.08
CA ILE A 306 -4.41 -6.23 3.66
C ILE A 306 -5.10 -7.37 2.90
N PRO A 307 -4.46 -8.54 2.76
CA PRO A 307 -5.09 -9.67 2.10
C PRO A 307 -6.34 -10.16 2.83
N ILE A 308 -7.31 -10.72 2.11
CA ILE A 308 -8.57 -11.23 2.68
C ILE A 308 -8.34 -12.24 3.81
N LYS A 309 -7.30 -13.08 3.69
CA LYS A 309 -6.92 -14.06 4.72
C LYS A 309 -6.48 -13.43 6.05
N VAL A 310 -6.04 -12.17 6.01
CA VAL A 310 -5.64 -11.38 7.17
C VAL A 310 -6.85 -10.78 7.88
N TYR A 311 -8.02 -10.67 7.24
CA TYR A 311 -9.23 -10.12 7.87
C TYR A 311 -9.60 -10.82 9.17
N GLY A 312 -10.29 -10.08 10.03
CA GLY A 312 -10.59 -10.46 11.39
C GLY A 312 -12.07 -10.34 11.71
N ARG A 313 -12.39 -10.72 12.94
CA ARG A 313 -13.72 -10.62 13.53
C ARG A 313 -13.78 -9.59 14.66
N ASP A 314 -12.63 -9.03 15.00
CA ASP A 314 -12.43 -8.20 16.17
C ASP A 314 -11.30 -7.20 15.88
N TYR A 315 -11.61 -5.92 16.07
CA TYR A 315 -10.72 -4.80 15.81
C TYR A 315 -10.81 -3.81 16.96
N VAL A 316 -9.66 -3.31 17.41
CA VAL A 316 -9.58 -2.17 18.33
C VAL A 316 -8.99 -1.00 17.56
N VAL A 317 -9.69 0.12 17.57
CA VAL A 317 -9.27 1.36 16.93
C VAL A 317 -8.87 2.33 18.03
N PRO A 318 -7.56 2.57 18.23
CA PRO A 318 -7.05 3.40 19.32
C PRO A 318 -7.14 4.90 19.00
N LEU A 319 -8.17 5.31 18.25
CA LEU A 319 -8.42 6.70 17.94
C LEU A 319 -9.64 7.21 18.67
N ARG A 320 -9.47 8.39 19.24
CA ARG A 320 -10.56 9.19 19.77
C ARG A 320 -11.24 9.94 18.65
N GLY A 321 -12.56 10.10 18.79
CA GLY A 321 -13.29 11.12 18.06
C GLY A 321 -12.81 12.53 18.36
N ALA A 322 -13.22 13.47 17.51
CA ALA A 322 -12.89 14.88 17.68
C ALA A 322 -13.61 15.52 18.87
N THR A 323 -12.89 16.36 19.62
CA THR A 323 -13.45 17.17 20.71
C THR A 323 -14.17 18.44 20.22
N SER A 324 -14.31 18.62 18.91
CA SER A 324 -14.93 19.79 18.25
C SER A 324 -15.54 19.36 16.92
N ASN A 325 -16.64 20.00 16.51
CA ASN A 325 -17.51 19.66 15.35
C ASN A 325 -16.85 19.69 13.95
N ASN A 326 -15.53 19.62 13.86
CA ASN A 326 -14.75 20.05 12.71
C ASN A 326 -13.47 19.20 12.50
N ARG A 327 -13.36 18.01 13.12
CA ARG A 327 -12.17 17.12 13.04
C ARG A 327 -12.53 15.64 13.05
N GLU A 328 -13.75 15.33 12.64
CA GLU A 328 -14.39 14.04 12.90
C GLU A 328 -13.64 12.92 12.19
N SER A 329 -13.47 11.79 12.88
CA SER A 329 -12.96 10.57 12.28
C SER A 329 -14.15 9.73 11.85
N ASN A 330 -14.08 9.18 10.64
CA ASN A 330 -15.05 8.22 10.15
C ASN A 330 -14.37 6.89 9.86
N LEU A 331 -15.07 5.80 10.15
CA LEU A 331 -14.60 4.45 9.95
C LEU A 331 -15.47 3.76 8.91
N TYR A 332 -14.85 3.08 7.95
CA TYR A 332 -15.52 2.41 6.85
C TYR A 332 -15.38 0.91 7.02
N ILE A 333 -16.51 0.25 7.29
CA ILE A 333 -16.58 -1.15 7.71
C ILE A 333 -17.00 -1.97 6.50
N PHE A 334 -16.09 -2.78 5.99
CA PHE A 334 -16.26 -3.53 4.76
C PHE A 334 -16.63 -4.99 5.01
N ASN A 335 -17.70 -5.44 4.36
CA ASN A 335 -18.13 -6.82 4.36
C ASN A 335 -17.71 -7.52 3.06
N PRO A 336 -16.76 -8.47 3.09
CA PRO A 336 -16.33 -9.21 1.90
C PRO A 336 -17.31 -10.32 1.47
N HIS A 337 -18.36 -10.60 2.25
CA HIS A 337 -19.27 -11.71 2.02
C HIS A 337 -20.38 -11.36 1.02
N GLN A 338 -20.88 -12.37 0.32
CA GLN A 338 -22.04 -12.26 -0.59
C GLN A 338 -23.40 -12.24 0.14
N LYS A 339 -23.38 -12.04 1.46
CA LYS A 339 -24.54 -11.90 2.34
C LYS A 339 -24.27 -10.75 3.32
N PRO A 340 -25.31 -10.06 3.82
CA PRO A 340 -25.11 -9.08 4.88
C PRO A 340 -24.53 -9.75 6.15
N ILE A 341 -23.77 -8.98 6.92
CA ILE A 341 -23.23 -9.39 8.23
C ILE A 341 -23.60 -8.36 9.28
N ASP A 342 -23.72 -8.78 10.53
CA ASP A 342 -23.91 -7.88 11.64
C ASP A 342 -22.57 -7.58 12.32
N VAL A 343 -22.32 -6.30 12.57
CA VAL A 343 -21.12 -5.81 13.27
C VAL A 343 -21.56 -5.00 14.48
N THR A 344 -21.10 -5.39 15.65
CA THR A 344 -21.31 -4.65 16.90
C THR A 344 -20.19 -3.65 17.11
N LEU A 345 -20.56 -2.38 17.24
CA LEU A 345 -19.72 -1.23 17.43
C LEU A 345 -19.74 -0.82 18.90
N PHE A 346 -18.59 -0.70 19.53
CA PHE A 346 -18.44 -0.24 20.91
C PHE A 346 -17.71 1.09 20.94
N ASP A 347 -18.23 2.09 21.64
CA ASP A 347 -17.60 3.42 21.76
C ASP A 347 -16.93 3.66 23.13
N GLY A 348 -16.81 2.60 23.94
CA GLY A 348 -16.33 2.64 25.32
C GLY A 348 -17.42 2.87 26.38
N THR A 349 -18.60 3.35 25.99
CA THR A 349 -19.75 3.59 26.88
C THR A 349 -21.02 2.85 26.45
N ASN A 350 -21.26 2.77 25.15
CA ASN A 350 -22.40 2.16 24.52
C ASN A 350 -21.97 1.11 23.50
N SER A 351 -22.95 0.33 23.05
CA SER A 351 -22.80 -0.55 21.91
C SER A 351 -24.00 -0.47 20.99
N THR A 352 -23.76 -0.47 19.68
CA THR A 352 -24.78 -0.50 18.63
C THR A 352 -24.42 -1.59 17.65
N THR A 353 -25.39 -2.41 17.24
CA THR A 353 -25.19 -3.36 16.15
C THR A 353 -25.74 -2.77 14.87
N THR A 354 -24.92 -2.80 13.82
CA THR A 354 -25.31 -2.40 12.47
C THR A 354 -25.19 -3.59 11.52
N THR A 355 -26.05 -3.62 10.52
CA THR A 355 -25.95 -4.59 9.43
C THR A 355 -25.15 -3.97 8.29
N VAL A 356 -24.01 -4.59 7.94
CA VAL A 356 -23.19 -4.20 6.79
C VAL A 356 -23.67 -4.99 5.57
N PRO A 357 -24.08 -4.34 4.47
CA PRO A 357 -24.56 -5.02 3.27
C PRO A 357 -23.54 -5.98 2.66
N ALA A 358 -24.01 -6.90 1.81
CA ALA A 358 -23.14 -7.85 1.12
C ALA A 358 -22.17 -7.10 0.18
N ALA A 359 -20.89 -7.50 0.19
CA ALA A 359 -19.87 -7.02 -0.76
C ALA A 359 -19.76 -5.48 -0.84
N SER A 360 -19.95 -4.80 0.28
CA SER A 360 -20.00 -3.33 0.35
C SER A 360 -19.58 -2.85 1.74
N SER A 361 -19.43 -1.54 1.88
CA SER A 361 -19.07 -0.88 3.13
C SER A 361 -20.22 -0.16 3.81
N THR A 362 -20.07 0.08 5.10
CA THR A 362 -20.93 0.98 5.89
C THR A 362 -20.05 1.84 6.76
N SER A 363 -20.33 3.14 6.81
CA SER A 363 -19.56 4.05 7.65
C SER A 363 -20.05 4.04 9.11
N TRP A 364 -19.19 4.44 10.04
CA TRP A 364 -19.55 4.63 11.45
C TRP A 364 -20.70 5.62 11.61
N ILE A 365 -20.66 6.72 10.85
CA ILE A 365 -21.68 7.77 10.93
C ILE A 365 -23.02 7.24 10.43
N ASP A 366 -23.05 6.46 9.35
CA ASP A 366 -24.29 5.85 8.87
C ASP A 366 -24.84 4.82 9.86
N ALA A 367 -23.94 4.06 10.50
CA ALA A 367 -24.30 3.03 11.47
C ALA A 367 -24.82 3.58 12.81
N THR A 368 -24.30 4.74 13.26
CA THR A 368 -24.56 5.26 14.61
C THR A 368 -25.31 6.59 14.63
N GLY A 369 -25.41 7.28 13.49
CA GLY A 369 -25.96 8.62 13.37
C GLY A 369 -25.08 9.73 13.94
N SER A 370 -23.83 9.43 14.33
CA SER A 370 -22.93 10.40 14.96
C SER A 370 -21.46 10.10 14.67
N ALA A 371 -20.59 11.10 14.76
CA ALA A 371 -19.15 10.89 14.69
C ALA A 371 -18.65 10.04 15.87
N LEU A 372 -17.44 9.48 15.75
CA LEU A 372 -16.78 8.81 16.87
C LEU A 372 -16.76 9.71 18.12
N PRO A 373 -17.06 9.18 19.33
CA PRO A 373 -17.07 10.01 20.52
C PRO A 373 -15.67 10.51 20.94
N PRO A 374 -15.57 11.74 21.48
CA PRO A 374 -14.31 12.25 22.00
C PRO A 374 -13.84 11.49 23.24
N GLY A 375 -12.53 11.24 23.31
CA GLY A 375 -11.86 10.68 24.49
C GLY A 375 -11.95 9.16 24.67
N THR A 376 -12.58 8.44 23.74
CA THR A 376 -12.69 6.97 23.79
C THR A 376 -12.21 6.34 22.47
N GLY A 377 -11.54 5.19 22.55
CA GLY A 377 -11.31 4.34 21.39
C GLY A 377 -12.55 3.52 21.07
N THR A 378 -12.60 2.92 19.87
CA THR A 378 -13.70 2.02 19.49
C THR A 378 -13.23 0.58 19.32
N ARG A 379 -14.15 -0.36 19.52
CA ARG A 379 -13.97 -1.77 19.18
C ARG A 379 -15.09 -2.20 18.24
N LEU A 380 -14.76 -3.02 17.25
CA LEU A 380 -15.72 -3.62 16.32
C LEU A 380 -15.66 -5.13 16.45
N VAL A 381 -16.81 -5.79 16.56
CA VAL A 381 -16.90 -7.24 16.72
C VAL A 381 -18.00 -7.81 15.83
N SER A 382 -17.71 -8.91 15.13
CA SER A 382 -18.69 -9.65 14.33
C SER A 382 -18.48 -11.16 14.48
N ASP A 383 -19.51 -11.95 14.19
CA ASP A 383 -19.37 -13.41 14.06
C ASP A 383 -18.73 -13.81 12.73
N GLU A 384 -18.71 -12.91 11.75
CA GLU A 384 -18.14 -13.10 10.40
C GLU A 384 -16.89 -12.24 10.21
N ILE A 385 -16.06 -12.56 9.21
CA ILE A 385 -14.87 -11.73 8.93
C ILE A 385 -15.28 -10.43 8.23
N PHE A 386 -14.65 -9.34 8.59
CA PHE A 386 -14.81 -8.04 7.96
C PHE A 386 -13.46 -7.32 7.97
N TRP A 387 -13.38 -6.16 7.35
CA TRP A 387 -12.22 -5.29 7.44
C TRP A 387 -12.66 -3.82 7.37
N GLY A 388 -11.71 -2.88 7.33
CA GLY A 388 -12.03 -1.48 7.20
C GLY A 388 -10.81 -0.57 7.19
N VAL A 389 -11.08 0.69 6.86
CA VAL A 389 -10.13 1.80 6.91
C VAL A 389 -10.76 2.96 7.69
N LEU A 390 -9.92 3.81 8.27
CA LEU A 390 -10.36 4.99 8.99
C LEU A 390 -9.81 6.25 8.35
N ALA A 391 -10.65 7.26 8.14
CA ALA A 391 -10.24 8.60 7.73
C ALA A 391 -10.39 9.58 8.92
N TYR A 392 -9.30 10.26 9.27
CA TYR A 392 -9.33 11.38 10.19
C TYR A 392 -9.67 12.67 9.43
N ASP A 393 -10.45 13.56 10.08
CA ASP A 393 -10.96 14.80 9.50
C ASP A 393 -11.58 14.59 8.12
N TYR A 394 -12.48 13.61 8.02
CA TYR A 394 -12.88 12.98 6.75
C TYR A 394 -13.50 13.96 5.73
N THR A 395 -14.16 15.04 6.17
CA THR A 395 -14.77 16.05 5.28
C THR A 395 -13.91 17.29 5.05
N ARG A 396 -12.65 17.32 5.53
CA ARG A 396 -11.82 18.55 5.48
C ARG A 396 -10.37 18.31 5.14
N VAL A 397 -9.71 19.41 4.76
CA VAL A 397 -8.31 19.47 4.31
C VAL A 397 -7.30 19.72 5.43
N ALA A 398 -7.75 20.10 6.63
CA ALA A 398 -6.82 20.57 7.65
C ALA A 398 -5.95 19.45 8.23
N ARG A 399 -6.43 18.20 8.20
CA ARG A 399 -5.79 17.03 8.82
C ARG A 399 -6.19 15.74 8.09
N ASP A 400 -5.68 15.56 6.91
CA ASP A 400 -5.94 14.41 6.06
C ASP A 400 -4.94 13.27 6.35
N TRP A 401 -5.31 12.37 7.24
CA TRP A 401 -4.61 11.11 7.41
C TRP A 401 -5.60 9.99 7.70
N GLY A 402 -5.13 8.76 7.59
CA GLY A 402 -5.94 7.58 7.82
C GLY A 402 -5.07 6.36 8.03
N PHE A 403 -5.69 5.23 8.35
CA PHE A 403 -4.99 3.95 8.39
C PHE A 403 -5.93 2.77 8.17
N SER A 404 -5.32 1.65 7.81
CA SER A 404 -5.97 0.35 7.67
C SER A 404 -6.15 -0.34 9.00
N LEU A 405 -7.33 -0.91 9.25
CA LEU A 405 -7.56 -1.63 10.48
C LEU A 405 -6.76 -2.94 10.54
N ILE A 406 -6.09 -3.16 11.67
CA ILE A 406 -5.39 -4.41 11.97
C ILE A 406 -6.18 -5.22 13.01
N PRO A 407 -6.52 -6.49 12.75
CA PRO A 407 -7.26 -7.32 13.69
C PRO A 407 -6.57 -7.50 15.04
N THR A 408 -7.34 -7.68 16.11
CA THR A 408 -6.81 -7.86 17.48
C THR A 408 -5.87 -9.05 17.62
N ARG A 409 -6.04 -10.09 16.80
CA ARG A 409 -5.15 -11.28 16.77
C ARG A 409 -3.69 -10.97 16.38
N PHE A 410 -3.43 -9.81 15.79
CA PHE A 410 -2.07 -9.36 15.44
C PHE A 410 -1.50 -8.35 16.44
N LEU A 411 -2.28 -7.92 17.44
CA LEU A 411 -1.78 -7.04 18.49
C LEU A 411 -0.70 -7.76 19.30
N LYS A 412 0.42 -7.08 19.47
CA LYS A 412 1.55 -7.52 20.29
C LYS A 412 1.75 -6.58 21.48
N GLN A 413 2.50 -7.04 22.47
CA GLN A 413 2.80 -6.26 23.66
C GLN A 413 3.77 -5.11 23.38
N ASP A 414 4.66 -5.28 22.39
CA ASP A 414 5.59 -4.27 21.89
C ASP A 414 5.25 -3.98 20.41
N THR A 415 5.26 -2.70 20.03
CA THR A 415 5.15 -2.24 18.64
C THR A 415 6.26 -1.22 18.39
N HIS A 416 6.99 -1.38 17.29
CA HIS A 416 7.93 -0.39 16.79
C HIS A 416 7.22 0.34 15.65
N VAL A 417 7.27 1.67 15.66
CA VAL A 417 6.62 2.51 14.66
C VAL A 417 7.68 3.39 14.03
N SER A 418 7.80 3.31 12.72
CA SER A 418 8.65 4.12 11.88
C SER A 418 7.97 5.46 11.67
N TRP A 419 8.77 6.53 11.63
CA TRP A 419 8.22 7.88 11.63
C TRP A 419 7.64 8.23 10.26
N ALA A 420 6.37 8.63 10.22
CA ALA A 420 5.74 9.25 9.04
C ALA A 420 5.24 10.64 9.43
N PRO A 421 5.65 11.72 8.73
CA PRO A 421 5.01 13.02 8.84
C PRO A 421 3.61 12.96 8.21
N MET A 422 2.74 13.86 8.67
CA MET A 422 1.40 14.09 8.12
C MET A 422 1.21 15.60 7.96
N ASN A 423 0.35 16.03 7.03
CA ASN A 423 0.02 17.44 6.84
C ASN A 423 -0.49 18.08 8.15
N ARG A 424 -0.19 19.36 8.34
CA ARG A 424 -0.44 20.07 9.61
C ARG A 424 -1.38 21.26 9.48
#